data_AF-A0A1W1DM90-F1
#
_entry.id   AF-A0A1W1DM90-F1
#
_cell.length_a   1.000
_cell.length_b   1.000
_cell.length_c   1.000
_cell.angle_alpha   90.00
_cell.angle_beta   90.00
_cell.angle_gamma   90.00
#
_symmetry.space_group_name_H-M   'P 1'
#
loop_
_entity.id
_entity.type
_entity.pdbx_description
1 polymer ?
#
loop_
_entity_poly.entity_id
_entity_poly.type
_entity_poly.pdbx_seq_one_letter_code
_entity_poly.pdbx_strand_id
1 'polypeptide(L)'
;MIKDNLVKVKNRINVVNHNQKVTLIAVSKTRSTTELQQAIDAGQQHFGENYLQEALEKIDALKGQNLIWHFIGPIQSNKTAKIAENFDWVHSVDRPKIAKRLNDQRPENFDKLNVLLQINIDNEATKSGVLVNEIDEVISHFENFQNISLRGFMCIPNPANVQISFTKMAEILKKYPNLDTLSMGMSNDLELAIENGATFVRIGTDVFGKRLK
;
A
#
# COMPACT_ATOMS: atom_id res chain seq x y z
N MET A 1 -24.76 -3.50 1.68
CA MET A 1 -24.02 -2.21 1.70
C MET A 1 -22.54 -2.40 1.35
N ILE A 2 -21.69 -3.05 2.16
CA ILE A 2 -20.26 -3.24 1.82
C ILE A 2 -20.06 -3.99 0.50
N LYS A 3 -20.81 -5.09 0.30
CA LYS A 3 -20.80 -5.83 -0.97
C LYS A 3 -21.13 -4.93 -2.17
N ASP A 4 -22.20 -4.15 -2.09
CA ASP A 4 -22.64 -3.26 -3.18
C ASP A 4 -21.62 -2.14 -3.44
N ASN A 5 -21.01 -1.63 -2.38
CA ASN A 5 -19.94 -0.65 -2.44
C ASN A 5 -18.69 -1.19 -3.13
N LEU A 6 -18.26 -2.42 -2.80
CA LEU A 6 -17.18 -3.11 -3.49
C LEU A 6 -17.48 -3.28 -4.99
N VAL A 7 -18.71 -3.65 -5.35
CA VAL A 7 -19.13 -3.73 -6.76
C VAL A 7 -19.00 -2.37 -7.44
N LYS A 8 -19.46 -1.29 -6.81
CA LYS A 8 -19.33 0.07 -7.36
C LYS A 8 -17.86 0.48 -7.56
N VAL A 9 -16.99 0.22 -6.58
CA VAL A 9 -15.56 0.55 -6.69
C VAL A 9 -14.88 -0.30 -7.77
N LYS A 10 -15.16 -1.61 -7.83
CA LYS A 10 -14.64 -2.49 -8.88
C LYS A 10 -15.11 -2.03 -10.27
N ASN A 11 -16.35 -1.57 -10.41
CA ASN A 11 -16.84 -1.01 -11.66
C ASN A 11 -16.09 0.27 -12.04
N ARG A 12 -15.82 1.19 -11.09
CA ARG A 12 -15.00 2.38 -11.34
C ARG A 12 -13.60 2.03 -11.87
N ILE A 13 -12.98 0.98 -11.33
CA ILE A 13 -11.70 0.48 -11.83
C ILE A 13 -11.85 -0.04 -13.27
N ASN A 14 -12.85 -0.90 -13.52
CA ASN A 14 -13.01 -1.59 -14.79
C ASN A 14 -13.42 -0.68 -15.98
N VAL A 15 -14.02 0.48 -15.72
CA VAL A 15 -14.42 1.42 -16.79
C VAL A 15 -13.27 2.32 -17.25
N VAL A 16 -12.18 2.41 -16.49
CA VAL A 16 -10.99 3.15 -16.92
C VAL A 16 -10.25 2.31 -17.95
N ASN A 17 -9.89 2.91 -19.08
CA ASN A 17 -9.12 2.21 -20.10
C ASN A 17 -7.65 2.09 -19.66
N HIS A 18 -7.23 0.89 -19.27
CA HIS A 18 -5.87 0.63 -18.77
C HIS A 18 -5.40 -0.78 -19.14
N ASN A 19 -4.07 -0.98 -19.22
CA ASN A 19 -3.48 -2.28 -19.59
C ASN A 19 -2.80 -2.99 -18.41
N GLN A 20 -2.48 -2.26 -17.33
CA GLN A 20 -1.90 -2.84 -16.13
C GLN A 20 -2.97 -3.55 -15.28
N LYS A 21 -2.55 -4.53 -14.48
CA LYS A 21 -3.42 -5.13 -13.47
C LYS A 21 -3.60 -4.16 -12.30
N VAL A 22 -4.83 -3.74 -12.05
CA VAL A 22 -5.19 -2.89 -10.91
C VAL A 22 -5.73 -3.76 -9.77
N THR A 23 -5.15 -3.63 -8.59
CA THR A 23 -5.61 -4.30 -7.36
C THR A 23 -6.22 -3.28 -6.42
N LEU A 24 -7.46 -3.55 -6.02
CA LEU A 24 -8.16 -2.81 -4.98
C LEU A 24 -7.67 -3.24 -3.61
N ILE A 25 -7.05 -2.33 -2.86
CA ILE A 25 -6.73 -2.51 -1.45
C ILE A 25 -7.84 -1.86 -0.62
N ALA A 26 -8.62 -2.68 0.08
CA ALA A 26 -9.67 -2.19 0.98
C ALA A 26 -9.02 -1.67 2.26
N VAL A 27 -9.02 -0.35 2.46
CA VAL A 27 -8.42 0.30 3.63
C VAL A 27 -9.37 0.18 4.81
N SER A 28 -9.06 -0.75 5.71
CA SER A 28 -9.94 -1.23 6.77
C SER A 28 -9.62 -0.69 8.16
N LYS A 29 -8.68 0.25 8.29
CA LYS A 29 -8.44 0.95 9.57
C LYS A 29 -9.73 1.53 10.15
N THR A 30 -9.87 1.46 11.45
CA THR A 30 -11.05 1.81 12.25
C THR A 30 -12.32 1.03 11.88
N ARG A 31 -12.19 -0.18 11.33
CA ARG A 31 -13.33 -1.07 10.97
C ARG A 31 -13.30 -2.34 11.78
N SER A 32 -14.48 -2.81 12.15
CA SER A 32 -14.67 -4.05 12.92
C SER A 32 -14.37 -5.29 12.08
N THR A 33 -13.97 -6.39 12.71
CA THR A 33 -13.79 -7.69 12.05
C THR A 33 -15.07 -8.16 11.34
N THR A 34 -16.25 -7.82 11.86
CA THR A 34 -17.54 -8.07 11.20
C THR A 34 -17.66 -7.34 9.86
N GLU A 35 -17.25 -6.07 9.77
CA GLU A 35 -17.24 -5.33 8.49
C GLU A 35 -16.22 -5.94 7.52
N LEU A 36 -15.06 -6.40 8.01
CA LEU A 36 -14.10 -7.12 7.16
C LEU A 36 -14.68 -8.44 6.67
N GLN A 37 -15.37 -9.21 7.52
CA GLN A 37 -16.01 -10.46 7.11
C GLN A 37 -17.04 -10.23 5.99
N GLN A 38 -17.84 -9.16 6.06
CA GLN A 38 -18.74 -8.79 4.96
C GLN A 38 -18.01 -8.47 3.65
N ALA A 39 -16.82 -7.87 3.72
CA ALA A 39 -15.97 -7.64 2.54
C ALA A 39 -15.37 -8.94 2.00
N ILE A 40 -14.92 -9.83 2.89
CA ILE A 40 -14.38 -11.16 2.56
C ILE A 40 -15.45 -12.02 1.87
N ASP A 41 -16.67 -12.05 2.41
CA ASP A 41 -17.81 -12.76 1.83
C ASP A 41 -18.19 -12.21 0.44
N ALA A 42 -17.81 -10.96 0.15
CA ALA A 42 -17.95 -10.32 -1.16
C ALA A 42 -16.72 -10.51 -2.08
N GLY A 43 -15.76 -11.35 -1.67
CA GLY A 43 -14.56 -11.72 -2.42
C GLY A 43 -13.41 -10.71 -2.34
N GLN A 44 -13.39 -9.82 -1.34
CA GLN A 44 -12.23 -8.96 -1.09
C GLN A 44 -11.13 -9.74 -0.36
N GLN A 45 -9.90 -9.68 -0.88
CA GLN A 45 -8.74 -10.39 -0.30
C GLN A 45 -7.64 -9.45 0.20
N HIS A 46 -7.46 -8.30 -0.45
CA HIS A 46 -6.41 -7.34 -0.11
C HIS A 46 -6.92 -6.30 0.89
N PHE A 47 -6.32 -6.24 2.07
CA PHE A 47 -6.68 -5.31 3.14
C PHE A 47 -5.50 -4.42 3.55
N GLY A 48 -5.78 -3.13 3.71
CA GLY A 48 -4.79 -2.12 4.09
C GLY A 48 -5.01 -1.57 5.50
N GLU A 49 -3.99 -1.66 6.34
CA GLU A 49 -4.04 -1.17 7.73
C GLU A 49 -2.97 -0.11 8.01
N ASN A 50 -3.32 0.86 8.85
CA ASN A 50 -2.41 1.95 9.24
C ASN A 50 -1.84 1.80 10.65
N TYR A 51 -2.55 1.09 11.54
CA TYR A 51 -2.21 1.00 12.95
C TYR A 51 -1.88 -0.44 13.29
N LEU A 52 -0.63 -0.68 13.70
CA LEU A 52 -0.15 -2.05 13.88
C LEU A 52 -0.97 -2.84 14.91
N GLN A 53 -1.30 -2.25 16.06
CA GLN A 53 -2.00 -2.99 17.11
C GLN A 53 -3.39 -3.45 16.65
N GLU A 54 -4.15 -2.54 16.06
CA GLU A 54 -5.45 -2.85 15.45
C GLU A 54 -5.34 -3.92 14.36
N ALA A 55 -4.30 -3.83 13.52
CA ALA A 55 -4.07 -4.80 12.46
C ALA A 55 -3.77 -6.19 13.01
N LEU A 56 -2.95 -6.32 14.05
CA LEU A 56 -2.62 -7.61 14.65
C LEU A 56 -3.86 -8.32 15.21
N GLU A 57 -4.77 -7.57 15.84
CA GLU A 57 -6.04 -8.11 16.34
C GLU A 57 -6.92 -8.64 15.20
N LYS A 58 -7.00 -7.92 14.08
CA LYS A 58 -7.75 -8.36 12.89
C LYS A 58 -7.11 -9.55 12.19
N ILE A 59 -5.79 -9.52 12.01
CA ILE A 59 -5.04 -10.60 11.39
C ILE A 59 -5.25 -11.88 12.20
N ASP A 60 -5.16 -11.82 13.52
CA ASP A 60 -5.39 -12.96 14.41
C ASP A 60 -6.83 -13.49 14.32
N ALA A 61 -7.82 -12.59 14.41
CA ALA A 61 -9.23 -12.95 14.34
C ALA A 61 -9.66 -13.54 12.98
N LEU A 62 -8.94 -13.21 11.90
CA LEU A 62 -9.23 -13.64 10.53
C LEU A 62 -8.19 -14.64 9.98
N LYS A 63 -7.41 -15.26 10.86
CA LYS A 63 -6.45 -16.32 10.48
C LYS A 63 -7.17 -17.44 9.71
N GLY A 64 -6.50 -17.95 8.68
CA GLY A 64 -7.01 -19.03 7.83
C GLY A 64 -7.87 -18.59 6.64
N GLN A 65 -8.25 -17.31 6.54
CA GLN A 65 -9.07 -16.78 5.44
C GLN A 65 -8.28 -16.47 4.14
N ASN A 66 -6.97 -16.82 4.09
CA ASN A 66 -6.07 -16.59 2.96
C ASN A 66 -6.11 -15.13 2.43
N LEU A 67 -6.02 -14.17 3.35
CA LEU A 67 -6.04 -12.74 3.05
C LEU A 67 -4.63 -12.21 2.82
N ILE A 68 -4.53 -11.11 2.07
CA ILE A 68 -3.28 -10.41 1.81
C ILE A 68 -3.30 -9.08 2.58
N TRP A 69 -2.38 -8.95 3.52
CA TRP A 69 -2.30 -7.82 4.43
C TRP A 69 -1.23 -6.81 4.01
N HIS A 70 -1.65 -5.57 3.88
CA HIS A 70 -0.81 -4.43 3.51
C HIS A 70 -0.67 -3.47 4.69
N PHE A 71 0.55 -3.25 5.18
CA PHE A 71 0.83 -2.16 6.11
C PHE A 71 1.08 -0.87 5.32
N ILE A 72 0.22 0.12 5.50
CA ILE A 72 0.25 1.38 4.74
C ILE A 72 0.34 2.63 5.65
N GLY A 73 0.56 2.42 6.95
CA GLY A 73 0.76 3.49 7.93
C GLY A 73 2.24 3.87 8.14
N PRO A 74 2.53 4.95 8.87
CA PRO A 74 3.92 5.31 9.19
C PRO A 74 4.59 4.24 10.07
N ILE A 75 5.89 4.00 9.84
CA ILE A 75 6.62 2.92 10.52
C ILE A 75 7.54 3.46 11.61
N GLN A 76 7.27 3.02 12.84
CA GLN A 76 8.17 3.20 13.97
C GLN A 76 9.17 2.05 14.04
N SER A 77 10.44 2.35 14.26
CA SER A 77 11.51 1.34 14.21
C SER A 77 11.30 0.19 15.20
N ASN A 78 10.75 0.44 16.38
CA ASN A 78 10.47 -0.59 17.39
C ASN A 78 9.30 -1.52 17.02
N LYS A 79 8.56 -1.22 15.94
CA LYS A 79 7.42 -2.01 15.47
C LYS A 79 7.73 -2.89 14.25
N THR A 80 8.92 -2.76 13.66
CA THR A 80 9.29 -3.45 12.42
C THR A 80 9.24 -4.98 12.53
N ALA A 81 9.57 -5.57 13.69
CA ALA A 81 9.54 -7.02 13.86
C ALA A 81 8.13 -7.58 13.68
N LYS A 82 7.15 -6.98 14.37
CA LYS A 82 5.74 -7.38 14.26
C LYS A 82 5.17 -7.11 12.87
N ILE A 83 5.62 -6.06 12.18
CA ILE A 83 5.24 -5.83 10.78
C ILE A 83 5.80 -6.95 9.90
N ALA A 84 7.09 -7.27 10.04
CA ALA A 84 7.74 -8.31 9.24
C ALA A 84 7.17 -9.71 9.47
N GLU A 85 6.64 -10.00 10.67
CA GLU A 85 6.03 -11.28 11.02
C GLU A 85 4.59 -11.46 10.51
N ASN A 86 3.85 -10.38 10.23
CA ASN A 86 2.38 -10.46 10.07
C ASN A 86 1.82 -9.88 8.76
N PHE A 87 2.64 -9.23 7.94
CA PHE A 87 2.18 -8.61 6.69
C PHE A 87 2.83 -9.24 5.46
N ASP A 88 2.14 -9.13 4.32
CA ASP A 88 2.62 -9.55 3.00
C ASP A 88 3.26 -8.39 2.24
N TRP A 89 2.77 -7.17 2.51
CA TRP A 89 3.18 -5.93 1.88
C TRP A 89 3.40 -4.80 2.89
N VAL A 90 4.43 -3.99 2.68
CA VAL A 90 4.66 -2.73 3.40
C VAL A 90 4.87 -1.59 2.42
N HIS A 91 4.00 -0.59 2.45
CA HIS A 91 3.98 0.46 1.43
C HIS A 91 4.77 1.72 1.80
N SER A 92 5.09 1.85 3.09
CA SER A 92 5.52 3.10 3.73
C SER A 92 6.98 3.08 4.17
N VAL A 93 7.84 2.31 3.49
CA VAL A 93 9.28 2.35 3.74
C VAL A 93 9.80 3.69 3.23
N ASP A 94 10.40 4.49 4.10
CA ASP A 94 10.81 5.87 3.79
C ASP A 94 12.30 6.13 4.07
N ARG A 95 13.06 5.13 4.54
CA ARG A 95 14.49 5.24 4.84
C ARG A 95 15.18 3.87 4.92
N PRO A 96 16.49 3.78 4.60
CA PRO A 96 17.24 2.52 4.62
C PRO A 96 17.18 1.76 5.96
N LYS A 97 17.19 2.50 7.08
CA LYS A 97 17.09 1.90 8.43
C LYS A 97 15.83 1.04 8.62
N ILE A 98 14.70 1.44 8.05
CA ILE A 98 13.45 0.67 8.16
C ILE A 98 13.51 -0.57 7.26
N ALA A 99 13.98 -0.40 6.01
CA ALA A 99 14.16 -1.52 5.08
C ALA A 99 15.06 -2.62 5.67
N LYS A 100 16.23 -2.23 6.20
CA LYS A 100 17.16 -3.17 6.83
C LYS A 100 16.51 -3.92 8.00
N ARG A 101 15.79 -3.21 8.87
CA ARG A 101 15.13 -3.85 10.02
C ARG A 101 14.03 -4.83 9.59
N LEU A 102 13.23 -4.50 8.58
CA LEU A 102 12.25 -5.42 8.03
C LEU A 102 12.91 -6.67 7.44
N ASN A 103 14.02 -6.49 6.71
CA ASN A 103 14.82 -7.61 6.19
C ASN A 103 15.36 -8.51 7.30
N ASP A 104 16.02 -7.92 8.30
CA ASP A 104 16.66 -8.68 9.39
C ASP A 104 15.64 -9.42 10.28
N GLN A 105 14.38 -8.97 10.29
CA GLN A 105 13.34 -9.47 11.20
C GLN A 105 12.25 -10.29 10.50
N ARG A 106 12.28 -10.41 9.17
CA ARG A 106 11.37 -11.29 8.44
C ARG A 106 11.76 -12.74 8.74
N PRO A 107 10.84 -13.58 9.28
CA PRO A 107 11.15 -14.96 9.58
C PRO A 107 11.51 -15.76 8.32
N GLU A 108 12.47 -16.68 8.44
CA GLU A 108 12.98 -17.48 7.30
C GLU A 108 11.93 -18.41 6.67
N ASN A 109 10.90 -18.79 7.44
CA ASN A 109 9.83 -19.67 6.98
C ASN A 109 8.69 -18.93 6.24
N PHE A 110 8.85 -17.63 5.98
CA PHE A 110 7.91 -16.82 5.22
C PHE A 110 8.51 -16.45 3.86
N ASP A 111 7.65 -16.23 2.88
CA ASP A 111 8.04 -15.58 1.62
C ASP A 111 8.66 -14.20 1.89
N LYS A 112 9.44 -13.69 0.94
CA LYS A 112 10.00 -12.34 1.05
C LYS A 112 8.90 -11.32 1.26
N LEU A 113 9.10 -10.41 2.22
CA LEU A 113 8.15 -9.31 2.44
C LEU A 113 8.22 -8.35 1.25
N ASN A 114 7.08 -8.12 0.59
CA ASN A 114 7.02 -7.14 -0.48
C ASN A 114 7.03 -5.73 0.11
N VAL A 115 7.85 -4.84 -0.44
CA VAL A 115 7.94 -3.47 0.05
C VAL A 115 7.88 -2.46 -1.09
N LEU A 116 7.28 -1.31 -0.80
CA LEU A 116 7.31 -0.13 -1.66
C LEU A 116 8.05 0.99 -0.95
N LEU A 117 8.78 1.78 -1.73
CA LEU A 117 9.40 3.00 -1.26
C LEU A 117 8.38 4.14 -1.32
N GLN A 118 8.11 4.76 -0.17
CA GLN A 118 7.27 5.94 -0.11
C GLN A 118 8.04 7.16 -0.58
N ILE A 119 7.53 7.84 -1.60
CA ILE A 119 8.13 9.03 -2.20
C ILE A 119 7.43 10.28 -1.69
N ASN A 120 8.20 11.24 -1.19
CA ASN A 120 7.71 12.59 -0.92
C ASN A 120 7.67 13.38 -2.23
N ILE A 121 6.69 13.05 -3.07
CA ILE A 121 6.62 13.48 -4.47
C ILE A 121 6.43 15.00 -4.64
N ASP A 122 5.85 15.67 -3.63
CA ASP A 122 5.57 17.11 -3.63
C ASP A 122 6.60 17.91 -2.80
N ASN A 123 7.64 17.25 -2.27
CA ASN A 123 8.71 17.86 -1.47
C ASN A 123 8.18 18.67 -0.26
N GLU A 124 7.14 18.16 0.40
CA GLU A 124 6.53 18.82 1.56
C GLU A 124 7.28 18.43 2.83
N ALA A 125 7.84 19.41 3.55
CA ALA A 125 8.64 19.17 4.76
C ALA A 125 7.90 18.41 5.88
N THR A 126 6.57 18.47 5.89
CA THR A 126 5.72 17.80 6.88
C THR A 126 5.36 16.36 6.53
N LYS A 127 5.70 15.90 5.32
CA LYS A 127 5.36 14.55 4.84
C LYS A 127 6.58 13.62 4.90
N SER A 128 6.33 12.38 5.28
CA SER A 128 7.31 11.30 5.20
C SER A 128 7.51 10.85 3.76
N GLY A 129 8.70 10.30 3.47
CA GLY A 129 9.05 9.71 2.18
C GLY A 129 10.42 10.18 1.71
N VAL A 130 11.00 9.38 0.83
CA VAL A 130 12.29 9.66 0.17
C VAL A 130 12.09 10.73 -0.89
N LEU A 131 13.05 11.65 -1.02
CA LEU A 131 13.05 12.65 -2.08
C LEU A 131 13.39 12.00 -3.43
N VAL A 132 12.89 12.58 -4.52
CA VAL A 132 13.08 12.00 -5.87
C VAL A 132 14.57 11.85 -6.23
N ASN A 133 15.43 12.78 -5.78
CA ASN A 133 16.87 12.75 -6.02
C ASN A 133 17.64 11.76 -5.10
N GLU A 134 16.98 11.18 -4.10
CA GLU A 134 17.58 10.21 -3.15
C GLU A 134 17.21 8.76 -3.50
N ILE A 135 16.33 8.55 -4.49
CA ILE A 135 15.80 7.23 -4.84
C ILE A 135 16.92 6.25 -5.19
N ASP A 136 17.87 6.64 -6.05
CA ASP A 136 18.95 5.75 -6.50
C ASP A 136 19.83 5.29 -5.33
N GLU A 137 20.17 6.21 -4.43
CA GLU A 137 20.93 5.89 -3.22
C GLU A 137 20.16 4.88 -2.36
N VAL A 138 18.88 5.12 -2.10
CA VAL A 138 18.07 4.25 -1.24
C VAL A 138 17.84 2.88 -1.87
N ILE A 139 17.61 2.80 -3.19
CA ILE A 139 17.42 1.53 -3.91
C ILE A 139 18.67 0.66 -3.86
N SER A 140 19.88 1.24 -3.93
CA SER A 140 21.13 0.46 -3.88
C SER A 140 21.26 -0.42 -2.62
N HIS A 141 20.64 0.00 -1.51
CA HIS A 141 20.62 -0.78 -0.28
C HIS A 141 19.82 -2.10 -0.41
N PHE A 142 18.84 -2.16 -1.32
CA PHE A 142 17.98 -3.33 -1.50
C PHE A 142 18.65 -4.49 -2.23
N GLU A 143 19.75 -4.24 -2.94
CA GLU A 143 20.51 -5.29 -3.64
C GLU A 143 21.03 -6.38 -2.69
N ASN A 144 21.26 -6.02 -1.43
CA ASN A 144 21.80 -6.93 -0.40
C ASN A 144 20.72 -7.59 0.46
N PHE A 145 19.44 -7.23 0.30
CA PHE A 145 18.38 -7.72 1.17
C PHE A 145 17.80 -9.05 0.65
N GLN A 146 17.91 -10.09 1.46
CA GLN A 146 17.49 -11.45 1.09
C GLN A 146 16.02 -11.72 1.45
N ASN A 147 15.48 -11.07 2.49
CA ASN A 147 14.17 -11.42 3.05
C ASN A 147 13.07 -10.42 2.70
N ILE A 148 13.40 -9.34 2.00
CA ILE A 148 12.42 -8.40 1.43
C ILE A 148 12.61 -8.26 -0.08
N SER A 149 11.56 -7.83 -0.77
CA SER A 149 11.59 -7.56 -2.21
C SER A 149 11.06 -6.15 -2.44
N LEU A 150 11.90 -5.26 -2.97
CA LEU A 150 11.45 -3.95 -3.44
C LEU A 150 10.63 -4.16 -4.72
N ARG A 151 9.38 -3.69 -4.71
CA ARG A 151 8.43 -3.89 -5.83
C ARG A 151 8.04 -2.61 -6.55
N GLY A 152 8.43 -1.46 -6.02
CA GLY A 152 8.15 -0.17 -6.63
C GLY A 152 7.89 0.92 -5.61
N PHE A 153 6.91 1.77 -5.90
CA PHE A 153 6.76 3.05 -5.22
C PHE A 153 5.35 3.28 -4.68
N MET A 154 5.27 4.10 -3.65
CA MET A 154 4.02 4.60 -3.08
C MET A 154 4.09 6.11 -2.92
N CYS A 155 2.99 6.81 -3.13
CA CYS A 155 2.88 8.21 -2.73
C CYS A 155 1.51 8.56 -2.15
N ILE A 156 1.47 9.68 -1.43
CA ILE A 156 0.26 10.37 -0.99
C ILE A 156 0.43 11.84 -1.40
N PRO A 157 -0.09 12.23 -2.57
CA PRO A 157 0.14 13.56 -3.11
C PRO A 157 -0.56 14.65 -2.28
N ASN A 158 -0.14 15.89 -2.47
CA ASN A 158 -0.92 17.05 -2.07
C ASN A 158 -2.22 17.06 -2.92
N PRO A 159 -3.40 17.22 -2.31
CA PRO A 159 -4.66 17.29 -3.05
C PRO A 159 -4.70 18.36 -4.15
N ALA A 160 -3.89 19.42 -4.06
CA ALA A 160 -3.77 20.45 -5.08
C ALA A 160 -2.95 20.02 -6.31
N ASN A 161 -2.12 18.97 -6.20
CA ASN A 161 -1.13 18.58 -7.21
C ASN A 161 -1.34 17.19 -7.81
N VAL A 162 -2.40 16.47 -7.43
CA VAL A 162 -2.62 15.03 -7.69
C VAL A 162 -2.23 14.60 -9.12
N GLN A 163 -2.71 15.31 -10.15
CA GLN A 163 -2.38 15.02 -11.55
C GLN A 163 -0.87 15.03 -11.80
N ILE A 164 -0.21 16.12 -11.42
CA ILE A 164 1.23 16.32 -11.65
C ILE A 164 2.02 15.26 -10.88
N SER A 165 1.63 15.00 -9.63
CA SER A 165 2.30 14.02 -8.78
C SER A 165 2.17 12.60 -9.35
N PHE A 166 1.00 12.19 -9.83
CA PHE A 166 0.80 10.86 -10.42
C PHE A 166 1.57 10.68 -11.73
N THR A 167 1.59 11.69 -12.60
CA THR A 167 2.38 11.66 -13.83
C THR A 167 3.87 11.50 -13.52
N LYS A 168 4.40 12.28 -12.56
CA LYS A 168 5.79 12.15 -12.10
C LYS A 168 6.09 10.76 -11.54
N MET A 169 5.19 10.18 -10.76
CA MET A 169 5.38 8.83 -10.22
C MET A 169 5.46 7.77 -11.32
N ALA A 170 4.64 7.88 -12.37
CA ALA A 170 4.70 7.01 -13.53
C ALA A 170 6.05 7.13 -14.27
N GLU A 171 6.55 8.36 -14.42
CA GLU A 171 7.88 8.62 -15.01
C GLU A 171 9.02 8.05 -14.15
N ILE A 172 8.92 8.14 -12.82
CA ILE A 172 9.87 7.53 -11.90
C ILE A 172 9.89 6.02 -12.08
N LEU A 173 8.73 5.34 -12.07
CA LEU A 173 8.68 3.87 -12.20
C LEU A 173 9.32 3.39 -13.51
N LYS A 174 9.12 4.11 -14.62
CA LYS A 174 9.73 3.77 -15.94
C LYS A 174 11.25 3.71 -15.92
N LYS A 175 11.92 4.40 -14.98
CA LYS A 175 13.38 4.34 -14.82
C LYS A 175 13.87 3.04 -14.17
N TYR A 176 12.96 2.29 -13.53
CA TYR A 176 13.28 1.06 -12.79
C TYR A 176 12.46 -0.10 -13.35
N PRO A 177 12.84 -0.67 -14.51
CA PRO A 177 12.04 -1.67 -15.23
C PRO A 177 11.85 -3.00 -14.48
N ASN A 178 12.64 -3.25 -13.43
CA ASN A 178 12.51 -4.41 -12.55
C ASN A 178 11.44 -4.22 -11.45
N LEU A 179 10.88 -3.01 -11.33
CA LEU A 179 9.82 -2.68 -10.37
C LEU A 179 8.48 -2.63 -11.10
N ASP A 180 7.44 -3.17 -10.48
CA ASP A 180 6.17 -3.45 -11.14
C ASP A 180 4.95 -2.84 -10.44
N THR A 181 5.17 -2.17 -9.31
CA THR A 181 4.08 -1.73 -8.43
C THR A 181 4.09 -0.23 -8.21
N LEU A 182 2.94 0.40 -8.49
CA LEU A 182 2.70 1.80 -8.17
C LEU A 182 1.44 1.93 -7.31
N SER A 183 1.66 2.24 -6.03
CA SER A 183 0.60 2.40 -5.04
C SER A 183 0.23 3.87 -4.91
N MET A 184 -0.83 4.28 -5.59
CA MET A 184 -1.36 5.65 -5.55
C MET A 184 -2.85 5.65 -5.90
N GLY A 185 -3.55 6.72 -5.53
CA GLY A 185 -5.01 6.80 -5.68
C GLY A 185 -5.78 6.29 -4.45
N MET A 186 -6.81 7.04 -4.11
CA MET A 186 -7.80 6.86 -3.05
C MET A 186 -9.20 7.10 -3.64
N SER A 187 -10.24 7.16 -2.80
CA SER A 187 -11.63 7.34 -3.24
C SER A 187 -11.84 8.47 -4.27
N ASN A 188 -11.19 9.62 -4.10
CA ASN A 188 -11.48 10.84 -4.87
C ASN A 188 -10.68 10.97 -6.16
N ASP A 189 -9.61 10.19 -6.30
CA ASP A 189 -8.62 10.30 -7.37
C ASP A 189 -8.26 8.92 -7.95
N LEU A 190 -9.14 7.93 -7.74
CA LEU A 190 -8.99 6.54 -8.19
C LEU A 190 -8.78 6.46 -9.70
N GLU A 191 -9.69 7.04 -10.48
CA GLU A 191 -9.66 6.97 -11.94
C GLU A 191 -8.37 7.61 -12.47
N LEU A 192 -8.06 8.80 -11.95
CA LEU A 192 -6.87 9.52 -12.36
C LEU A 192 -5.57 8.76 -12.03
N ALA A 193 -5.53 8.09 -10.88
CA ALA A 193 -4.40 7.24 -10.52
C ALA A 193 -4.21 6.10 -11.52
N ILE A 194 -5.30 5.43 -11.92
CA ILE A 194 -5.28 4.32 -12.87
C ILE A 194 -4.87 4.79 -14.27
N GLU A 195 -5.37 5.94 -14.73
CA GLU A 195 -4.96 6.57 -15.99
C GLU A 195 -3.47 6.89 -16.02
N ASN A 196 -2.87 7.18 -14.85
CA ASN A 196 -1.43 7.37 -14.68
C ASN A 196 -0.68 6.08 -14.29
N GLY A 197 -1.26 4.90 -14.49
CA GLY A 197 -0.56 3.63 -14.35
C GLY A 197 -0.50 3.07 -12.92
N ALA A 198 -1.36 3.52 -11.99
CA ALA A 198 -1.46 2.89 -10.69
C ALA A 198 -1.79 1.40 -10.83
N THR A 199 -1.09 0.56 -10.05
CA THR A 199 -1.38 -0.87 -9.94
C THR A 199 -2.08 -1.20 -8.63
N PHE A 200 -1.90 -0.38 -7.59
CA PHE A 200 -2.62 -0.47 -6.32
C PHE A 200 -3.38 0.82 -6.03
N VAL A 201 -4.70 0.72 -5.85
CA VAL A 201 -5.56 1.81 -5.37
C VAL A 201 -6.08 1.51 -3.96
N ARG A 202 -6.05 2.49 -3.07
CA ARG A 202 -6.29 2.31 -1.62
C ARG A 202 -7.61 2.95 -1.20
N ILE A 203 -8.67 2.17 -1.10
CA ILE A 203 -10.05 2.69 -0.96
C ILE A 203 -10.62 2.31 0.40
N GLY A 204 -11.01 3.31 1.19
CA GLY A 204 -11.62 3.13 2.52
C GLY A 204 -13.08 3.56 2.54
N THR A 205 -13.32 4.87 2.45
CA THR A 205 -14.67 5.46 2.59
C THR A 205 -15.67 4.89 1.59
N ASP A 206 -15.26 4.63 0.35
CA ASP A 206 -16.20 4.17 -0.68
C ASP A 206 -16.53 2.69 -0.53
N VAL A 207 -15.76 1.94 0.26
CA VAL A 207 -16.03 0.54 0.61
C VAL A 207 -16.86 0.46 1.89
N PHE A 208 -16.37 1.08 2.97
CA PHE A 208 -16.91 0.92 4.33
C PHE A 208 -17.81 2.08 4.80
N GLY A 209 -18.04 3.09 3.97
CA GLY A 209 -18.76 4.30 4.33
C GLY A 209 -17.92 5.28 5.16
N LYS A 210 -18.55 6.35 5.67
CA LYS A 210 -17.89 7.32 6.56
C LYS A 210 -17.46 6.63 7.86
N ARG A 211 -16.39 7.14 8.48
CA ARG A 211 -15.95 6.64 9.80
C ARG A 211 -16.94 7.13 10.84
N LEU A 212 -17.32 6.26 11.76
CA LEU A 212 -17.96 6.68 13.01
C LEU A 212 -16.87 7.44 13.78
N LYS A 213 -17.15 8.70 14.11
CA LYS A 213 -16.25 9.53 14.94
C LYS A 213 -16.36 9.09 16.39
#